data_AF-A0A146KIC9-F1
#
_entry.id   AF-A0A146KIC9-F1
#
_cell.length_a   1.000
_cell.length_b   1.000
_cell.length_c   1.000
_cell.angle_alpha   90.00
_cell.angle_beta   90.00
_cell.angle_gamma   90.00
#
_symmetry.space_group_name_H-M   'P 1'
#
loop_
_entity.id
_entity.type
_entity.pdbx_description
1 polymer ?
#
loop_
_entity_poly.entity_id
_entity_poly.type
_entity_poly.pdbx_seq_one_letter_code
_entity_poly.pdbx_strand_id
1 'polypeptide(L)'
;IMHGFGVEPEIFNDYKQWIQEKNPGTFVYIIPINATYNMNTGIEIQLAEVSKLINTQPELKNGFIAVSHSMGSALMRGYIEMYNSPPVLKFISLAGLLTGVFTTQPGFHEECQNFWNHTIDMYSLEPITPLATIWKFPHDKENYYKHSFMSILDNNRDYDEKRKQRFASLKQLVLFGDESDGVIIPSETMWFGALAW
;
A
#
# COMPACT_ATOMS: atom_id res chain seq x y z
N ILE A 1 -8.34 -6.03 7.59
CA ILE A 1 -8.67 -5.47 6.26
C ILE A 1 -8.20 -4.03 6.23
N MET A 2 -7.46 -3.63 5.18
CA MET A 2 -6.96 -2.26 4.97
C MET A 2 -7.60 -1.65 3.72
N HIS A 3 -8.20 -0.47 3.86
CA HIS A 3 -8.86 0.24 2.76
C HIS A 3 -7.87 1.01 1.87
N GLY A 4 -8.38 1.52 0.74
CA GLY A 4 -7.62 2.30 -0.23
C GLY A 4 -7.62 3.80 0.05
N PHE A 5 -7.08 4.57 -0.89
CA PHE A 5 -6.94 6.03 -0.81
C PHE A 5 -8.29 6.75 -0.65
N GLY A 6 -8.44 7.55 0.40
CA GLY A 6 -9.57 8.48 0.57
C GLY A 6 -10.93 7.80 0.78
N VAL A 7 -10.94 6.56 1.27
CA VAL A 7 -12.16 5.81 1.55
C VAL A 7 -12.25 5.52 3.05
N GLU A 8 -13.47 5.59 3.60
CA GLU A 8 -13.71 5.24 5.00
C GLU A 8 -13.67 3.71 5.22
N PRO A 9 -13.16 3.24 6.37
CA PRO A 9 -12.99 1.81 6.63
C PRO A 9 -14.32 1.03 6.61
N GLU A 10 -15.44 1.68 6.93
CA GLU A 10 -16.78 1.10 6.97
C GLU A 10 -17.24 0.52 5.63
N ILE A 11 -16.63 0.92 4.51
CA ILE A 11 -16.91 0.31 3.20
C ILE A 11 -16.68 -1.21 3.19
N PHE A 12 -15.86 -1.72 4.11
CA PHE A 12 -15.57 -3.15 4.26
C PHE A 12 -16.48 -3.87 5.26
N ASN A 13 -17.53 -3.23 5.80
CA ASN A 13 -18.45 -3.87 6.74
C ASN A 13 -19.16 -5.08 6.10
N ASP A 14 -19.65 -4.94 4.87
CA ASP A 14 -20.31 -6.04 4.15
C ASP A 14 -19.33 -7.18 3.85
N TYR A 15 -18.08 -6.85 3.51
CA TYR A 15 -17.01 -7.83 3.32
C TYR A 15 -16.69 -8.58 4.62
N LYS A 16 -16.62 -7.86 5.74
CA LYS A 16 -16.44 -8.45 7.07
C LYS A 16 -17.58 -9.41 7.39
N GLN A 17 -18.83 -8.98 7.20
CA GLN A 17 -19.99 -9.82 7.42
C GLN A 17 -19.93 -11.08 6.56
N TRP A 18 -19.68 -10.94 5.26
CA TRP A 18 -19.55 -12.06 4.34
C TRP A 18 -18.46 -13.06 4.75
N ILE A 19 -17.27 -12.58 5.17
CA ILE A 19 -16.20 -13.45 5.66
C ILE A 19 -16.67 -14.26 6.88
N GLN A 20 -17.35 -13.61 7.82
CA GLN A 20 -17.81 -14.24 9.06
C GLN A 20 -18.95 -15.23 8.82
N GLU A 21 -19.84 -14.95 7.86
CA GLU A 21 -20.90 -15.88 7.42
C GLU A 21 -20.32 -17.12 6.77
N LYS A 22 -19.30 -16.97 5.91
CA LYS A 22 -18.65 -18.09 5.24
C LYS A 22 -17.68 -18.86 6.14
N ASN A 23 -17.16 -18.21 7.19
CA ASN A 23 -16.19 -18.78 8.12
C ASN A 23 -16.57 -18.43 9.57
N PRO A 24 -17.61 -19.08 10.14
CA PRO A 24 -18.08 -18.79 11.49
C PRO A 24 -16.98 -18.86 12.55
N GLY A 25 -16.97 -17.92 13.48
CA GLY A 25 -15.96 -17.81 14.53
C GLY A 25 -14.68 -17.07 14.12
N THR A 26 -14.56 -16.63 12.86
CA THR A 26 -13.42 -15.80 12.42
C THR A 26 -13.49 -14.39 13.00
N PHE A 27 -12.42 -13.97 13.68
CA PHE A 27 -12.23 -12.58 14.06
C PHE A 27 -11.81 -11.76 12.83
N VAL A 28 -12.55 -10.69 12.54
CA VAL A 28 -12.26 -9.79 11.42
C VAL A 28 -12.12 -8.36 11.93
N TYR A 29 -10.90 -7.83 11.78
CA TYR A 29 -10.55 -6.47 12.13
C TYR A 29 -10.40 -5.62 10.86
N ILE A 30 -11.17 -4.54 10.77
CA ILE A 30 -11.01 -3.48 9.77
C ILE A 30 -10.19 -2.39 10.44
N ILE A 31 -9.07 -2.01 9.82
CA ILE A 31 -8.15 -1.04 10.42
C ILE A 31 -8.81 0.35 10.36
N PRO A 32 -9.02 1.02 11.51
CA PRO A 32 -9.81 2.25 11.59
C PRO A 32 -8.99 3.51 11.27
N ILE A 33 -8.30 3.51 10.13
CA ILE A 33 -7.74 4.73 9.58
C ILE A 33 -8.87 5.47 8.85
N ASN A 34 -9.16 6.72 9.20
CA ASN A 34 -10.20 7.47 8.50
C ASN A 34 -9.71 8.03 7.17
N ALA A 35 -10.64 8.33 6.25
CA ALA A 35 -10.32 8.80 4.90
C ALA A 35 -9.48 10.09 4.90
N THR A 36 -9.81 11.04 5.78
CA THR A 36 -9.10 12.34 5.84
C THR A 36 -7.64 12.18 6.23
N TYR A 37 -7.36 11.40 7.28
CA TYR A 37 -5.98 11.09 7.68
C TYR A 37 -5.25 10.31 6.59
N ASN A 38 -5.93 9.33 5.98
CA ASN A 38 -5.37 8.52 4.90
C ASN A 38 -4.91 9.36 3.70
N MET A 39 -5.63 10.41 3.34
CA MET A 39 -5.28 11.29 2.22
C MET A 39 -4.16 12.30 2.54
N ASN A 40 -4.06 12.73 3.80
CA ASN A 40 -3.23 13.85 4.23
C ASN A 40 -2.04 13.43 5.10
N THR A 41 -1.57 12.18 4.96
CA THR A 41 -0.44 11.69 5.73
C THR A 41 0.38 10.71 4.89
N GLY A 42 1.70 10.83 4.93
CA GLY A 42 2.62 9.92 4.25
C GLY A 42 2.44 8.46 4.64
N ILE A 43 2.74 7.54 3.73
CA ILE A 43 2.62 6.10 4.01
C ILE A 43 3.48 5.71 5.21
N GLU A 44 4.72 6.20 5.31
CA GLU A 44 5.61 5.89 6.45
C GLU A 44 4.97 6.22 7.81
N ILE A 45 4.32 7.38 7.92
CA ILE A 45 3.66 7.81 9.16
C ILE A 45 2.40 6.96 9.41
N GLN A 46 1.59 6.72 8.37
CA GLN A 46 0.42 5.84 8.47
C GLN A 46 0.81 4.42 8.90
N LEU A 47 1.95 3.90 8.46
CA LEU A 47 2.45 2.56 8.83
C LEU A 47 2.68 2.42 10.34
N ALA A 48 3.21 3.46 10.98
CA ALA A 48 3.40 3.43 12.43
C ALA A 48 2.07 3.31 13.18
N GLU A 49 1.03 4.03 12.74
CA GLU A 49 -0.31 3.94 13.34
C GLU A 49 -0.98 2.60 13.01
N VAL A 50 -0.88 2.12 11.77
CA VAL A 50 -1.35 0.79 11.35
C VAL A 50 -0.71 -0.29 12.22
N SER A 51 0.61 -0.22 12.43
CA SER A 51 1.35 -1.18 13.26
C SER A 51 0.85 -1.16 14.71
N LYS A 52 0.67 0.02 15.29
CA LYS A 52 0.12 0.19 16.64
C LYS A 52 -1.29 -0.40 16.74
N LEU A 53 -2.19 -0.08 15.81
CA LEU A 53 -3.56 -0.58 15.77
C LEU A 53 -3.58 -2.11 15.70
N ILE A 54 -2.77 -2.73 14.84
CA ILE A 54 -2.66 -4.19 14.75
C ILE A 54 -2.18 -4.79 16.08
N ASN A 55 -1.19 -4.17 16.73
CA ASN A 55 -0.65 -4.65 18.01
C ASN A 55 -1.65 -4.56 19.18
N THR A 56 -2.69 -3.75 19.07
CA THR A 56 -3.76 -3.70 20.08
C THR A 56 -4.74 -4.89 20.02
N GLN A 57 -4.67 -5.72 18.99
CA GLN A 57 -5.61 -6.82 18.75
C GLN A 57 -5.03 -8.17 19.23
N PRO A 58 -5.39 -8.66 20.43
CA PRO A 58 -4.85 -9.91 20.97
C PRO A 58 -5.16 -11.14 20.11
N GLU A 59 -6.24 -11.11 19.33
CA GLU A 59 -6.63 -12.16 18.39
C GLU A 59 -5.62 -12.35 17.26
N LEU A 60 -4.83 -11.32 16.94
CA LEU A 60 -3.86 -11.35 15.85
C LEU A 60 -2.48 -11.89 16.29
N LYS A 61 -2.25 -12.08 17.60
CA LYS A 61 -0.91 -12.37 18.18
C LYS A 61 -0.20 -13.59 17.58
N ASN A 62 -0.95 -14.60 17.16
CA ASN A 62 -0.42 -15.86 16.59
C ASN A 62 -0.28 -15.80 15.06
N GLY A 63 -0.46 -14.61 14.50
CA GLY A 63 -0.42 -14.33 13.07
C GLY A 63 -1.80 -14.31 12.43
N PHE A 64 -1.90 -13.61 11.30
CA PHE A 64 -3.19 -13.29 10.68
C PHE A 64 -3.13 -13.25 9.14
N ILE A 65 -4.31 -13.24 8.52
CA ILE A 65 -4.45 -13.00 7.07
C ILE A 65 -4.69 -11.51 6.87
N ALA A 66 -3.85 -10.88 6.06
CA ALA A 66 -4.04 -9.51 5.66
C ALA A 66 -4.76 -9.45 4.31
N VAL A 67 -5.84 -8.69 4.26
CA VAL A 67 -6.56 -8.34 3.03
C VAL A 67 -6.50 -6.83 2.87
N SER A 68 -6.07 -6.35 1.71
CA SER A 68 -5.95 -4.92 1.45
C SER A 68 -6.41 -4.56 0.05
N HIS A 69 -6.97 -3.36 -0.10
CA HIS A 69 -7.46 -2.86 -1.37
C HIS A 69 -6.69 -1.62 -1.82
N SER A 70 -6.38 -1.52 -3.12
CA SER A 70 -5.77 -0.32 -3.71
C SER A 70 -4.50 0.10 -2.94
N MET A 71 -4.36 1.38 -2.61
CA MET A 71 -3.24 1.93 -1.84
C MET A 71 -3.04 1.25 -0.46
N GLY A 72 -4.08 0.67 0.12
CA GLY A 72 -3.99 -0.11 1.35
C GLY A 72 -3.02 -1.29 1.24
N SER A 73 -2.76 -1.77 0.02
CA SER A 73 -1.76 -2.81 -0.24
C SER A 73 -0.33 -2.33 -0.07
N ALA A 74 -0.02 -1.07 -0.40
CA ALA A 74 1.28 -0.47 -0.09
C ALA A 74 1.48 -0.33 1.43
N LEU A 75 0.45 0.09 2.15
CA LEU A 75 0.47 0.12 3.63
C LEU A 75 0.65 -1.28 4.23
N MET A 76 -0.08 -2.28 3.74
CA MET A 76 0.06 -3.62 4.29
C MET A 76 1.42 -4.27 3.95
N ARG A 77 1.92 -4.07 2.72
CA ARG A 77 3.28 -4.45 2.33
C ARG A 77 4.31 -3.78 3.24
N GLY A 78 4.18 -2.47 3.47
CA GLY A 78 5.06 -1.73 4.37
C GLY A 78 5.01 -2.25 5.81
N TYR A 79 3.84 -2.64 6.33
CA TYR A 79 3.73 -3.27 7.65
C TYR A 79 4.51 -4.59 7.72
N ILE A 80 4.35 -5.43 6.68
CA ILE A 80 5.06 -6.72 6.56
C ILE A 80 6.56 -6.48 6.49
N GLU A 81 7.04 -5.52 5.71
CA GLU A 81 8.48 -5.31 5.57
C GLU A 81 9.10 -4.62 6.80
N MET A 82 8.40 -3.66 7.42
CA MET A 82 8.96 -2.81 8.47
C MET A 82 8.74 -3.33 9.90
N TYR A 83 7.64 -4.06 10.15
CA TYR A 83 7.24 -4.47 11.50
C TYR A 83 7.04 -5.99 11.63
N ASN A 84 6.09 -6.56 10.88
CA ASN A 84 5.67 -7.97 10.89
C ASN A 84 5.56 -8.64 12.28
N SER A 85 5.11 -7.89 13.27
CA SER A 85 4.86 -8.38 14.62
C SER A 85 3.55 -7.74 15.12
N PRO A 86 2.46 -8.52 15.29
CA PRO A 86 2.34 -9.96 14.97
C PRO A 86 2.53 -10.31 13.48
N PRO A 87 2.88 -11.56 13.13
CA PRO A 87 3.25 -11.92 11.76
C PRO A 87 2.05 -12.02 10.81
N VAL A 88 2.16 -11.43 9.62
CA VAL A 88 1.22 -11.73 8.52
C VAL A 88 1.57 -13.11 7.98
N LEU A 89 0.57 -14.01 7.95
CA LEU A 89 0.72 -15.36 7.43
C LEU A 89 0.39 -15.44 5.95
N LYS A 90 -0.65 -14.72 5.52
CA LYS A 90 -1.06 -14.63 4.11
C LYS A 90 -1.37 -13.18 3.79
N PHE A 91 -0.91 -12.73 2.63
CA PHE A 91 -1.18 -11.40 2.14
C PHE A 91 -2.02 -11.48 0.85
N ILE A 92 -3.23 -10.95 0.91
CA ILE A 92 -4.17 -10.87 -0.21
C ILE A 92 -4.29 -9.40 -0.60
N SER A 93 -3.72 -9.06 -1.75
CA SER A 93 -3.78 -7.72 -2.34
C SER A 93 -4.87 -7.69 -3.41
N LEU A 94 -5.82 -6.77 -3.25
CA LEU A 94 -6.92 -6.52 -4.19
C LEU A 94 -6.62 -5.21 -4.94
N ALA A 95 -6.26 -5.31 -6.22
CA ALA A 95 -5.87 -4.18 -7.06
C ALA A 95 -4.78 -3.31 -6.40
N GLY A 96 -3.71 -3.92 -5.88
CA GLY A 96 -2.72 -3.23 -5.07
C GLY A 96 -1.76 -2.33 -5.84
N LEU A 97 -1.39 -1.19 -5.24
CA LEU A 97 -0.31 -0.33 -5.77
C LEU A 97 1.02 -0.74 -5.15
N LEU A 98 1.58 -1.87 -5.59
CA LEU A 98 2.69 -2.50 -4.88
C LEU A 98 4.03 -1.85 -5.20
N THR A 99 4.26 -1.37 -6.43
CA THR A 99 5.56 -0.83 -6.91
C THR A 99 5.44 0.62 -7.40
N GLY A 100 4.36 1.29 -6.97
CA GLY A 100 4.01 2.64 -7.36
C GLY A 100 3.21 2.72 -8.67
N VAL A 101 2.74 3.93 -8.94
CA VAL A 101 1.92 4.33 -10.09
C VAL A 101 2.47 5.62 -10.67
N PHE A 102 2.11 5.91 -11.91
CA PHE A 102 2.48 7.16 -12.57
C PHE A 102 1.29 8.07 -12.86
N THR A 103 0.09 7.52 -12.90
CA THR A 103 -1.16 8.28 -12.96
C THR A 103 -2.31 7.45 -12.37
N THR A 104 -3.32 8.13 -11.84
CA THR A 104 -4.52 7.50 -11.27
C THR A 104 -5.76 7.66 -12.16
N GLN A 105 -5.62 8.24 -13.36
CA GLN A 105 -6.73 8.42 -14.30
C GLN A 105 -6.35 8.17 -15.77
N PRO A 106 -7.22 7.50 -16.55
CA PRO A 106 -7.05 7.39 -17.99
C PRO A 106 -7.43 8.74 -18.63
N GLY A 107 -6.50 9.35 -19.35
CA GLY A 107 -6.68 10.68 -19.94
C GLY A 107 -5.99 11.84 -19.19
N PHE A 108 -5.39 11.58 -18.02
CA PHE A 108 -4.37 12.46 -17.42
C PHE A 108 -3.04 12.32 -18.19
N HIS A 109 -3.05 12.66 -19.48
CA HIS A 109 -1.88 12.63 -20.36
C HIS A 109 -1.00 13.87 -20.14
N GLU A 110 0.31 13.71 -20.44
CA GLU A 110 1.46 14.64 -20.49
C GLU A 110 1.35 16.07 -19.93
N GLU A 111 0.25 16.80 -20.15
CA GLU A 111 0.02 18.16 -19.68
C GLU A 111 0.01 18.27 -18.15
N CYS A 112 -0.64 17.32 -17.44
CA CYS A 112 -0.52 17.26 -15.98
C CYS A 112 0.87 16.80 -15.56
N GLN A 113 1.54 15.93 -16.31
CA GLN A 113 2.90 15.50 -15.98
C GLN A 113 3.87 16.68 -16.04
N ASN A 114 3.73 17.56 -17.04
CA ASN A 114 4.50 18.80 -17.14
C ASN A 114 4.17 19.78 -16.01
N PHE A 115 2.90 19.92 -15.63
CA PHE A 115 2.50 20.77 -14.50
C PHE A 115 3.08 20.27 -13.17
N TRP A 116 2.96 18.98 -12.86
CA TRP A 116 3.43 18.43 -11.59
C TRP A 116 4.96 18.32 -11.56
N ASN A 117 5.62 17.85 -12.62
CA ASN A 117 7.09 17.75 -12.67
C ASN A 117 7.83 19.09 -12.59
N HIS A 118 7.23 20.19 -13.08
CA HIS A 118 7.92 21.50 -13.10
C HIS A 118 7.46 22.45 -11.99
N THR A 119 6.35 22.16 -11.30
CA THR A 119 5.75 23.10 -10.34
C THR A 119 5.79 22.59 -8.90
N ILE A 120 5.83 21.26 -8.68
CA ILE A 120 5.76 20.67 -7.35
C ILE A 120 6.83 19.59 -7.21
N ASP A 121 7.76 19.77 -6.27
CA ASP A 121 8.62 18.68 -5.80
C ASP A 121 7.75 17.67 -5.02
N MET A 122 7.16 16.73 -5.74
CA MET A 122 6.22 15.74 -5.18
C MET A 122 6.85 14.92 -4.06
N TYR A 123 8.13 14.60 -4.17
CA TYR A 123 8.81 13.79 -3.16
C TYR A 123 9.09 14.58 -1.88
N SER A 124 9.15 15.90 -1.93
CA SER A 124 9.17 16.74 -0.71
C SER A 124 7.88 16.64 0.12
N LEU A 125 6.79 16.16 -0.48
CA LEU A 125 5.48 16.02 0.16
C LEU A 125 5.28 14.66 0.84
N GLU A 126 6.31 13.81 0.88
CA GLU A 126 6.28 12.46 1.49
C GLU A 126 5.57 12.41 2.85
N PRO A 127 5.81 13.35 3.80
CA PRO A 127 5.16 13.29 5.11
C PRO A 127 3.67 13.66 5.09
N ILE A 128 3.20 14.41 4.09
CA ILE A 128 1.87 15.05 4.08
C ILE A 128 0.88 14.43 3.10
N THR A 129 1.32 13.53 2.22
CA THR A 129 0.42 12.80 1.32
C THR A 129 0.98 11.43 0.97
N PRO A 130 0.16 10.37 0.95
CA PRO A 130 0.64 9.05 0.54
C PRO A 130 0.90 8.97 -0.97
N LEU A 131 0.39 9.95 -1.75
CA LEU A 131 0.61 10.02 -3.18
C LEU A 131 2.10 10.17 -3.50
N ALA A 132 2.84 10.96 -2.73
CA ALA A 132 4.28 11.13 -2.88
C ALA A 132 5.05 9.80 -2.77
N THR A 133 4.60 8.90 -1.88
CA THR A 133 5.20 7.57 -1.75
C THR A 133 4.93 6.69 -2.96
N ILE A 134 3.68 6.63 -3.41
CA ILE A 134 3.28 5.70 -4.48
C ILE A 134 3.56 6.27 -5.88
N TRP A 135 3.85 7.57 -6.04
CA TRP A 135 4.14 8.15 -7.34
C TRP A 135 5.55 7.81 -7.81
N LYS A 136 5.65 7.20 -8.99
CA LYS A 136 6.91 6.86 -9.66
C LYS A 136 6.98 7.59 -10.99
N PHE A 137 7.76 8.66 -11.04
CA PHE A 137 8.03 9.40 -12.28
C PHE A 137 9.11 8.69 -13.10
N PRO A 138 8.82 8.11 -14.29
CA PRO A 138 9.79 7.36 -15.07
C PRO A 138 11.06 8.15 -15.42
N HIS A 139 10.94 9.47 -15.57
CA HIS A 139 12.06 10.34 -15.94
C HIS A 139 12.85 10.90 -14.74
N ASP A 140 12.45 10.59 -13.49
CA ASP A 140 13.09 11.11 -12.27
C ASP A 140 13.52 9.98 -11.30
N LYS A 141 14.32 9.07 -11.84
CA LYS A 141 14.88 7.94 -11.08
C LYS A 141 15.66 8.39 -9.86
N GLU A 142 16.47 9.44 -10.00
CA GLU A 142 17.39 9.87 -8.96
C GLU A 142 16.64 10.42 -7.74
N ASN A 143 15.66 11.31 -7.92
CA ASN A 143 14.89 11.80 -6.78
C ASN A 143 13.96 10.72 -6.22
N TYR A 144 13.37 9.86 -7.05
CA TYR A 144 12.58 8.73 -6.55
C TYR A 144 13.39 7.85 -5.59
N TYR A 145 14.60 7.44 -5.98
CA TYR A 145 15.48 6.66 -5.11
C TYR A 145 15.96 7.41 -3.88
N LYS A 146 16.09 8.74 -3.93
CA LYS A 146 16.54 9.55 -2.79
C LYS A 146 15.44 9.95 -1.82
N HIS A 147 14.18 9.96 -2.22
CA HIS A 147 13.13 10.59 -1.43
C HIS A 147 11.90 9.71 -1.21
N SER A 148 11.46 8.93 -2.20
CA SER A 148 10.27 8.08 -2.04
C SER A 148 10.49 6.99 -1.00
N PHE A 149 9.50 6.75 -0.15
CA PHE A 149 9.46 5.62 0.79
C PHE A 149 9.21 4.30 0.05
N MET A 150 8.63 4.30 -1.15
CA MET A 150 8.51 3.09 -1.95
C MET A 150 9.89 2.56 -2.39
N SER A 151 10.86 3.45 -2.63
CA SER A 151 12.25 3.05 -2.92
C SER A 151 12.94 2.34 -1.75
N ILE A 152 12.52 2.67 -0.52
CA ILE A 152 12.91 1.94 0.68
C ILE A 152 12.30 0.54 0.55
N LEU A 153 10.98 0.39 0.46
CA LEU A 153 10.32 -0.94 0.37
C LEU A 153 10.86 -1.82 -0.77
N ASP A 154 11.17 -1.25 -1.93
CA ASP A 154 11.75 -1.94 -3.08
C ASP A 154 13.24 -2.31 -2.92
N ASN A 155 13.85 -2.01 -1.76
CA ASN A 155 15.29 -2.15 -1.50
C ASN A 155 16.16 -1.47 -2.57
N ASN A 156 15.66 -0.39 -3.20
CA ASN A 156 16.47 0.43 -4.11
C ASN A 156 17.46 1.32 -3.37
N ARG A 157 17.20 1.56 -2.08
CA ARG A 157 18.14 2.13 -1.11
C ARG A 157 17.95 1.52 0.28
N ASP A 158 18.90 1.81 1.17
CA ASP A 158 18.89 1.42 2.58
C ASP A 158 18.64 -0.07 2.80
N TYR A 159 19.27 -0.92 1.97
CA TYR A 159 19.09 -2.37 1.98
C TYR A 159 19.08 -2.94 3.41
N ASP A 160 18.03 -3.68 3.75
CA ASP A 160 17.94 -4.39 5.02
C ASP A 160 17.40 -5.81 4.79
N GLU A 161 18.25 -6.80 5.05
CA GLU A 161 17.93 -8.21 4.95
C GLU A 161 16.71 -8.59 5.79
N LYS A 162 16.47 -7.92 6.93
CA LYS A 162 15.30 -8.22 7.78
C LYS A 162 13.99 -7.91 7.07
N ARG A 163 13.93 -6.87 6.23
CA ARG A 163 12.73 -6.53 5.46
C ARG A 163 12.39 -7.63 4.46
N LYS A 164 13.41 -8.10 3.74
CA LYS A 164 13.31 -9.25 2.85
C LYS A 164 12.89 -10.52 3.60
N GLN A 165 13.50 -10.82 4.75
CA GLN A 165 13.14 -11.99 5.56
C GLN A 165 11.69 -11.94 6.05
N ARG A 166 11.21 -10.78 6.50
CA ARG A 166 9.81 -10.63 6.93
C ARG A 166 8.85 -10.81 5.76
N PHE A 167 9.11 -10.21 4.60
CA PHE A 167 8.25 -10.41 3.43
C PHE A 167 8.27 -11.86 2.94
N ALA A 168 9.45 -12.51 2.91
CA ALA A 168 9.59 -13.92 2.55
C ALA A 168 8.99 -14.89 3.57
N SER A 169 8.63 -14.43 4.78
CA SER A 169 7.97 -15.26 5.80
C SER A 169 6.48 -15.51 5.52
N LEU A 170 5.90 -14.81 4.54
CA LEU A 170 4.53 -15.07 4.07
C LEU A 170 4.39 -16.52 3.60
N LYS A 171 3.38 -17.22 4.12
CA LYS A 171 3.01 -18.56 3.65
C LYS A 171 2.34 -18.52 2.27
N GLN A 172 1.70 -17.39 1.95
CA GLN A 172 1.03 -17.19 0.69
C GLN A 172 0.92 -15.70 0.35
N LEU A 173 1.24 -15.37 -0.88
CA LEU A 173 0.99 -14.07 -1.49
C LEU A 173 -0.07 -14.28 -2.59
N VAL A 174 -1.16 -13.51 -2.54
CA VAL A 174 -2.23 -13.55 -3.54
C VAL A 174 -2.42 -12.14 -4.09
N LEU A 175 -2.30 -12.01 -5.41
CA LEU A 175 -2.33 -10.74 -6.12
C LEU A 175 -3.51 -10.75 -7.08
N PHE A 176 -4.59 -10.08 -6.71
CA PHE A 176 -5.74 -9.86 -7.59
C PHE A 176 -5.58 -8.53 -8.31
N GLY A 177 -5.78 -8.55 -9.62
CA GLY A 177 -5.76 -7.38 -10.47
C GLY A 177 -6.51 -7.65 -11.76
N ASP A 178 -6.78 -6.59 -12.50
CA ASP A 178 -7.41 -6.64 -13.81
C ASP A 178 -6.67 -5.64 -14.71
N GLU A 179 -6.21 -6.09 -15.88
CA GLU A 179 -5.55 -5.21 -16.86
C GLU A 179 -6.51 -4.14 -17.41
N SER A 180 -7.82 -4.36 -17.29
CA SER A 180 -8.84 -3.38 -17.66
C SER A 180 -9.13 -2.33 -16.56
N ASP A 181 -8.44 -2.39 -15.42
CA ASP A 181 -8.52 -1.36 -14.39
C ASP A 181 -8.09 0.00 -14.97
N GLY A 182 -9.05 0.91 -15.08
CA GLY A 182 -8.82 2.25 -15.64
C GLY A 182 -8.18 3.22 -14.65
N VAL A 183 -8.07 2.89 -13.36
CA VAL A 183 -7.60 3.80 -12.31
C VAL A 183 -6.10 3.64 -12.10
N ILE A 184 -5.60 2.41 -12.04
CA ILE A 184 -4.22 2.13 -11.63
C ILE A 184 -3.33 1.99 -12.87
N ILE A 185 -2.40 2.94 -13.06
CA ILE A 185 -1.51 2.95 -14.23
C ILE A 185 -0.04 3.03 -13.78
N PRO A 186 0.81 2.06 -14.17
CA PRO A 186 0.49 0.86 -14.95
C PRO A 186 -0.30 -0.16 -14.11
N SER A 187 -1.20 -0.93 -14.75
CA SER A 187 -1.97 -1.99 -14.07
C SER A 187 -1.07 -3.07 -13.46
N GLU A 188 0.11 -3.26 -14.06
CA GLU A 188 1.12 -4.24 -13.70
C GLU A 188 1.67 -4.05 -12.28
N THR A 189 1.51 -2.86 -11.68
CA THR A 189 1.82 -2.62 -10.27
C THR A 189 1.06 -3.55 -9.33
N MET A 190 -0.11 -4.05 -9.74
CA MET A 190 -0.88 -5.06 -9.01
C MET A 190 -0.15 -6.40 -8.87
N TRP A 191 0.81 -6.66 -9.75
CA TRP A 191 1.63 -7.87 -9.80
C TRP A 191 3.13 -7.59 -9.61
N PHE A 192 3.49 -6.51 -8.91
CA PHE A 192 4.88 -6.04 -8.75
C PHE A 192 5.59 -5.65 -10.06
N GLY A 193 4.89 -5.54 -11.18
CA GLY A 193 5.42 -4.90 -12.39
C GLY A 193 5.54 -3.39 -12.19
N ALA A 194 6.38 -2.71 -12.96
CA ALA A 194 6.55 -1.27 -12.83
C ALA A 194 6.91 -0.65 -14.17
N LEU A 195 6.70 0.67 -14.30
CA LEU A 195 7.29 1.41 -15.40
C LEU A 195 8.82 1.34 -15.32
N ALA A 196 9.43 1.13 -16.49
CA ALA A 196 10.87 1.26 -16.66
C ALA A 196 11.30 2.72 -16.53
N TRP A 197 12.59 2.93 -16.23
CA TRP A 197 13.25 4.23 -16.19
C TRP A 197 13.63 4.69 -17.60
#